data_AF-A0A847YVJ8-F1
#
_entry.id   AF-A0A847YVJ8-F1
#
_cell.length_a   1.000
_cell.length_b   1.000
_cell.length_c   1.000
_cell.angle_alpha   90.00
_cell.angle_beta   90.00
_cell.angle_gamma   90.00
#
_symmetry.space_group_name_H-M   'P 1'
#
loop_
_entity.id
_entity.type
_entity.pdbx_description
1 polymer ?
#
loop_
_entity_poly.entity_id
_entity_poly.type
_entity_poly.pdbx_seq_one_letter_code
_entity_poly.pdbx_strand_id
1 'polypeptide(L)'
;MLQLNFWISELAARIGVSTRTIRYYVEQGLLPQPEIQGKYAVFNEDYLVRLKLIKYLKDAYLPLREIKRKLDSLMVPEMHDLLRRFEQDPSRALAELDIYPVERVRNLTPASDEEESSESAHDYIQRTLRRQPSTIREKPMVFNAAMPAPRSAPEPAAESWQRVDLAPGVELNIRQPQPQSMRVKLAEVIELARKILSR
;
A
#
# COMPACT_ATOMS: atom_id res chain seq x y z
N MET A 1 -25.06 -22.72 -8.28
CA MET A 1 -24.28 -21.65 -8.95
C MET A 1 -22.81 -21.99 -8.78
N LEU A 2 -22.02 -21.97 -9.85
CA LEU A 2 -20.58 -22.27 -9.77
C LEU A 2 -19.88 -21.08 -9.11
N GLN A 3 -19.28 -21.27 -7.93
CA GLN A 3 -18.40 -20.25 -7.34
C GLN A 3 -17.09 -20.23 -8.14
N LEU A 4 -16.76 -19.07 -8.71
CA LEU A 4 -15.47 -18.83 -9.34
C LEU A 4 -14.42 -18.69 -8.24
N ASN A 5 -13.53 -19.69 -8.20
CA ASN A 5 -12.41 -19.76 -7.28
C ASN A 5 -11.14 -19.30 -7.98
N PHE A 6 -10.39 -18.44 -7.33
CA PHE A 6 -9.19 -17.81 -7.85
C PHE A 6 -7.99 -18.07 -6.92
N TRP A 7 -6.81 -18.07 -7.51
CA TRP A 7 -5.56 -18.06 -6.74
C TRP A 7 -5.14 -16.62 -6.40
N ILE A 8 -4.32 -16.45 -5.37
CA ILE A 8 -3.86 -15.12 -4.94
C ILE A 8 -3.18 -14.32 -6.05
N SER A 9 -2.45 -15.00 -6.94
CA SER A 9 -1.79 -14.38 -8.11
C SER A 9 -2.79 -13.86 -9.14
N GLU A 10 -3.92 -14.55 -9.30
CA GLU A 10 -4.97 -14.15 -10.24
C GLU A 10 -5.76 -12.94 -9.70
N LEU A 11 -6.08 -12.93 -8.40
CA LEU A 11 -6.66 -11.74 -7.75
C LEU A 11 -5.73 -10.54 -7.88
N ALA A 12 -4.44 -10.74 -7.60
CA ALA A 12 -3.42 -9.70 -7.70
C ALA A 12 -3.40 -9.08 -9.10
N ALA A 13 -3.36 -9.92 -10.14
CA ALA A 13 -3.38 -9.48 -11.53
C ALA A 13 -4.69 -8.73 -11.89
N ARG A 14 -5.85 -9.24 -11.48
CA ARG A 14 -7.16 -8.62 -11.77
C ARG A 14 -7.37 -7.25 -11.14
N ILE A 15 -6.83 -7.04 -9.93
CA ILE A 15 -6.98 -5.78 -9.18
C ILE A 15 -5.85 -4.79 -9.47
N GLY A 16 -4.73 -5.28 -10.01
CA GLY A 16 -3.52 -4.49 -10.24
C GLY A 16 -2.76 -4.20 -8.95
N VAL A 17 -2.68 -5.18 -8.05
CA VAL A 17 -1.91 -5.10 -6.79
C VAL A 17 -0.97 -6.29 -6.65
N SER A 18 0.02 -6.20 -5.77
CA SER A 18 0.93 -7.32 -5.51
C SER A 18 0.26 -8.41 -4.66
N THR A 19 0.73 -9.66 -4.78
CA THR A 19 0.30 -10.75 -3.87
C THR A 19 0.67 -10.45 -2.41
N ARG A 20 1.75 -9.68 -2.18
CA ARG A 20 2.14 -9.18 -0.85
C ARG A 20 1.08 -8.24 -0.28
N THR A 21 0.50 -7.36 -1.11
CA THR A 21 -0.57 -6.46 -0.70
C THR A 21 -1.83 -7.22 -0.27
N ILE A 22 -2.20 -8.27 -1.01
CA ILE A 22 -3.35 -9.10 -0.63
C ILE A 22 -3.08 -9.83 0.69
N ARG A 23 -1.90 -10.43 0.86
CA ARG A 23 -1.49 -11.04 2.14
C ARG A 23 -1.54 -10.05 3.29
N TYR A 24 -0.99 -8.86 3.08
CA TYR A 24 -1.06 -7.78 4.07
C TYR A 24 -2.51 -7.44 4.43
N TYR A 25 -3.43 -7.34 3.46
CA TYR A 25 -4.85 -7.11 3.77
C TYR A 25 -5.49 -8.25 4.56
N VAL A 26 -5.11 -9.50 4.32
CA VAL A 26 -5.55 -10.65 5.15
C VAL A 26 -4.98 -10.53 6.57
N GLU A 27 -3.70 -10.23 6.71
CA GLU A 27 -3.02 -10.06 8.02
C GLU A 27 -3.61 -8.90 8.84
N GLN A 28 -3.99 -7.80 8.19
CA GLN A 28 -4.65 -6.65 8.84
C GLN A 28 -6.16 -6.87 9.06
N GLY A 29 -6.71 -8.02 8.65
CA GLY A 29 -8.14 -8.31 8.72
C GLY A 29 -9.02 -7.46 7.81
N LEU A 30 -8.44 -6.79 6.81
CA LEU A 30 -9.20 -6.09 5.77
C LEU A 30 -9.88 -7.08 4.81
N LEU A 31 -9.30 -8.26 4.63
CA LEU A 31 -9.92 -9.38 3.93
C LEU A 31 -10.14 -10.53 4.94
N PRO A 32 -11.23 -11.30 4.79
CA PRO A 32 -11.43 -12.51 5.58
C PRO A 32 -10.31 -13.53 5.32
N GLN A 33 -10.14 -14.50 6.22
CA GLN A 33 -9.16 -15.56 5.98
C GLN A 33 -9.65 -16.45 4.83
N PRO A 34 -8.81 -16.71 3.81
CA PRO A 34 -9.18 -17.55 2.69
C PRO A 34 -9.33 -19.01 3.11
N GLU A 35 -10.13 -19.75 2.36
CA GLU A 35 -10.21 -21.19 2.52
C GLU A 35 -8.91 -21.83 2.03
N ILE A 36 -8.38 -22.76 2.83
CA ILE A 36 -7.17 -23.51 2.48
C ILE A 36 -7.59 -24.83 1.83
N GLN A 37 -7.30 -24.99 0.55
CA GLN A 37 -7.47 -26.25 -0.18
C GLN A 37 -6.10 -26.90 -0.38
N GLY A 38 -5.77 -27.83 0.52
CA GLY A 38 -4.47 -28.50 0.55
C GLY A 38 -3.34 -27.52 0.89
N LYS A 39 -2.47 -27.20 -0.07
CA LYS A 39 -1.34 -26.27 0.10
C LYS A 39 -1.64 -24.84 -0.37
N TYR A 40 -2.81 -24.59 -0.96
CA TYR A 40 -3.12 -23.33 -1.62
C TYR A 40 -4.32 -22.64 -0.97
N ALA A 41 -4.23 -21.32 -0.84
CA ALA A 41 -5.35 -20.47 -0.43
C ALA A 41 -6.22 -20.15 -1.64
N VAL A 42 -7.53 -20.34 -1.50
CA VAL A 42 -8.53 -20.11 -2.53
C VAL A 42 -9.39 -18.90 -2.17
N PHE A 43 -9.62 -18.06 -3.17
CA PHE A 43 -10.37 -16.81 -3.03
C PHE A 43 -11.56 -16.85 -3.98
N ASN A 44 -12.77 -16.71 -3.45
CA ASN A 44 -13.97 -16.62 -4.26
C ASN A 44 -14.16 -15.20 -4.85
N GLU A 45 -15.26 -14.99 -5.56
CA GLU A 45 -15.62 -13.70 -6.15
C GLU A 45 -15.87 -12.58 -5.12
N ASP A 46 -16.32 -12.91 -3.90
CA ASP A 46 -16.57 -11.92 -2.86
C ASP A 46 -15.28 -11.20 -2.44
N TYR A 47 -14.14 -11.90 -2.47
CA TYR A 47 -12.83 -11.28 -2.26
C TYR A 47 -12.50 -10.25 -3.34
N LEU A 48 -12.89 -10.52 -4.59
CA LEU A 48 -12.67 -9.60 -5.70
C LEU A 48 -13.49 -8.33 -5.50
N VAL A 49 -14.76 -8.45 -5.13
CA VAL A 49 -15.64 -7.32 -4.82
C VAL A 49 -15.07 -6.47 -3.70
N ARG A 50 -14.68 -7.11 -2.60
CA ARG A 50 -14.10 -6.43 -1.44
C ARG A 50 -12.78 -5.73 -1.80
N LEU A 51 -11.91 -6.36 -2.59
CA LEU A 51 -10.66 -5.76 -3.06
C LEU A 51 -10.87 -4.54 -3.96
N LYS A 52 -11.86 -4.60 -4.87
CA LYS A 52 -12.21 -3.44 -5.71
C LYS A 52 -12.70 -2.28 -4.85
N LEU A 53 -13.55 -2.53 -3.86
CA LEU A 53 -14.00 -1.50 -2.93
C LEU A 53 -12.84 -0.92 -2.12
N ILE A 54 -11.94 -1.75 -1.59
CA ILE A 54 -10.73 -1.28 -0.89
C ILE A 54 -9.92 -0.35 -1.80
N LYS A 55 -9.78 -0.68 -3.08
CA LYS A 55 -9.07 0.16 -4.05
C LYS A 55 -9.73 1.53 -4.21
N TYR A 56 -11.03 1.59 -4.51
CA TYR A 56 -11.76 2.86 -4.65
C TYR A 56 -11.67 3.73 -3.40
N LEU A 57 -11.86 3.13 -2.23
CA LEU A 57 -11.84 3.84 -0.95
C LEU A 57 -10.43 4.34 -0.60
N LYS A 58 -9.39 3.55 -0.91
CA LYS A 58 -8.01 3.96 -0.72
C LYS A 58 -7.60 5.08 -1.68
N ASP A 59 -8.05 5.02 -2.94
CA ASP A 59 -7.80 6.06 -3.93
C ASP A 59 -8.50 7.38 -3.54
N ALA A 60 -9.57 7.30 -2.74
CA ALA A 60 -10.22 8.43 -2.09
C ALA A 60 -9.56 8.85 -0.75
N TYR A 61 -8.36 8.36 -0.45
CA TYR A 61 -7.55 8.67 0.73
C TYR A 61 -8.17 8.29 2.08
N LEU A 62 -9.07 7.31 2.11
CA LEU A 62 -9.58 6.79 3.38
C LEU A 62 -8.51 5.98 4.12
N PRO A 63 -8.35 6.18 5.44
CA PRO A 63 -7.48 5.33 6.26
C PRO A 63 -7.95 3.86 6.23
N LEU A 64 -7.01 2.91 6.21
CA LEU A 64 -7.33 1.47 6.14
C LEU A 64 -8.25 0.99 7.27
N ARG A 65 -8.15 1.60 8.46
CA ARG A 65 -9.02 1.31 9.60
C ARG A 65 -10.49 1.67 9.33
N GLU A 66 -10.71 2.78 8.64
CA GLU A 66 -12.02 3.30 8.25
C GLU A 66 -12.64 2.44 7.16
N ILE A 67 -11.82 2.07 6.17
CA ILE A 67 -12.19 1.11 5.12
C ILE A 67 -12.63 -0.21 5.74
N LYS A 68 -11.82 -0.76 6.66
CA LYS A 68 -12.15 -2.00 7.37
C LYS A 68 -13.47 -1.88 8.10
N ARG A 69 -13.65 -0.86 8.94
CA ARG A 69 -14.89 -0.66 9.72
C ARG A 69 -16.13 -0.61 8.81
N LYS A 70 -16.05 0.11 7.69
CA LYS A 70 -17.16 0.25 6.75
C LYS A 70 -17.48 -1.06 6.05
N LEU A 71 -16.46 -1.78 5.58
CA LEU A 71 -16.66 -3.04 4.86
C LEU A 71 -17.05 -4.19 5.80
N ASP A 72 -16.70 -4.13 7.09
CA ASP A 72 -17.12 -5.11 8.09
C ASP A 72 -18.60 -4.96 8.47
N SER A 73 -19.19 -3.77 8.31
CA SER A 73 -20.62 -3.55 8.56
C SER A 73 -21.53 -3.91 7.39
N LEU A 74 -20.97 -4.34 6.25
CA LEU A 74 -21.73 -4.62 5.03
C LEU A 74 -21.79 -6.12 4.75
N MET A 75 -22.97 -6.59 4.37
CA MET A 75 -23.19 -7.93 3.86
C MET A 75 -22.71 -8.04 2.40
N VAL A 76 -22.48 -9.27 1.93
CA VAL A 76 -22.01 -9.53 0.56
C VAL A 76 -22.90 -8.86 -0.51
N PRO A 77 -24.24 -8.95 -0.48
CA PRO A 77 -25.09 -8.27 -1.48
C PRO A 77 -24.92 -6.74 -1.45
N GLU A 78 -24.81 -6.16 -0.26
CA GLU A 78 -24.64 -4.71 -0.09
C GLU A 78 -23.28 -4.24 -0.63
N MET A 79 -22.23 -5.05 -0.47
CA MET A 79 -20.93 -4.79 -1.10
C MET A 79 -21.01 -4.80 -2.63
N HIS A 80 -21.77 -5.73 -3.21
CA HIS A 80 -21.96 -5.76 -4.67
C HIS A 80 -22.72 -4.53 -5.17
N ASP A 81 -23.77 -4.11 -4.47
CA ASP A 81 -24.51 -2.90 -4.83
C ASP A 81 -23.67 -1.64 -4.65
N LEU A 82 -22.88 -1.55 -3.58
CA LEU A 82 -21.94 -0.45 -3.37
C LEU A 82 -20.90 -0.40 -4.49
N LEU A 83 -20.33 -1.54 -4.87
CA LEU A 83 -19.36 -1.62 -5.96
C LEU A 83 -19.99 -1.16 -7.27
N ARG A 84 -21.23 -1.57 -7.57
CA ARG A 84 -21.95 -1.13 -8.78
C ARG A 84 -22.10 0.39 -8.81
N ARG A 85 -22.39 1.03 -7.67
CA ARG A 85 -22.46 2.50 -7.58
C ARG A 85 -21.10 3.15 -7.82
N PHE A 86 -20.02 2.61 -7.25
CA PHE A 86 -18.66 3.08 -7.52
C PHE A 86 -18.26 2.93 -8.98
N GLU A 87 -18.63 1.83 -9.64
CA GLU A 87 -18.35 1.62 -11.07
C GLU A 87 -19.15 2.57 -11.98
N GLN A 88 -20.30 3.07 -11.53
CA GLN A 88 -21.12 4.05 -12.26
C GLN A 88 -20.64 5.49 -12.04
N ASP A 89 -20.46 5.89 -10.78
CA ASP A 89 -20.04 7.23 -10.40
C ASP A 89 -19.30 7.18 -9.04
N PRO A 90 -17.95 7.14 -9.06
CA PRO A 90 -17.15 7.13 -7.84
C PRO A 90 -17.39 8.35 -6.95
N SER A 91 -17.59 9.53 -7.54
CA SER A 91 -17.71 10.79 -6.78
C SER A 91 -19.02 10.81 -6.00
N ARG A 92 -20.12 10.40 -6.64
CA ARG A 92 -21.42 10.28 -5.98
C ARG A 92 -21.42 9.18 -4.93
N ALA A 93 -20.85 8.03 -5.23
CA ALA A 93 -20.77 6.91 -4.28
C ALA A 93 -20.00 7.32 -3.00
N LEU A 94 -18.92 8.09 -3.12
CA LEU A 94 -18.19 8.63 -1.96
C LEU A 94 -19.01 9.64 -1.17
N ALA A 95 -19.73 10.54 -1.84
CA ALA A 95 -20.58 11.53 -1.17
C ALA A 95 -21.70 10.88 -0.35
N GLU A 96 -22.30 9.80 -0.86
CA GLU A 96 -23.32 9.02 -0.15
C GLU A 96 -22.75 8.21 1.04
N LEU A 97 -21.43 7.99 1.07
CA LEU A 97 -20.81 7.09 2.03
C LEU A 97 -20.66 7.69 3.44
N ASP A 98 -20.97 8.99 3.60
CA ASP A 98 -20.95 9.77 4.86
C ASP A 98 -19.66 9.56 5.68
N ILE A 99 -18.52 9.49 4.99
CA ILE A 99 -17.23 9.05 5.56
C ILE A 99 -16.49 10.15 6.31
N TYR A 100 -16.84 11.41 6.09
CA TYR A 100 -16.34 12.49 6.93
C TYR A 100 -17.43 12.85 7.92
N PRO A 101 -17.16 12.81 9.24
CA PRO A 101 -17.89 13.67 10.15
C PRO A 101 -17.67 15.06 9.61
N VAL A 102 -18.69 15.61 8.95
CA VAL A 102 -18.87 17.04 8.95
C VAL A 102 -19.16 17.32 10.42
N GLU A 103 -18.13 17.49 11.25
CA GLU A 103 -18.19 18.55 12.26
C GLU A 103 -18.57 19.75 11.43
N ARG A 104 -19.87 20.00 11.44
CA ARG A 104 -20.50 20.98 10.61
C ARG A 104 -19.79 22.29 10.92
N VAL A 105 -18.97 22.75 9.98
CA VAL A 105 -18.72 24.18 9.77
C VAL A 105 -20.04 24.82 9.29
N ARG A 106 -21.17 24.54 9.97
CA ARG A 106 -22.48 25.16 9.76
C ARG A 106 -22.77 26.23 10.80
N ASN A 107 -21.87 26.48 11.75
CA ASN A 107 -22.01 27.58 12.70
C ASN A 107 -20.96 28.69 12.45
N LEU A 108 -20.69 29.03 11.19
CA LEU A 108 -20.26 30.40 10.86
C LEU A 108 -21.50 31.32 10.81
N THR A 109 -22.22 31.38 11.93
CA THR A 109 -23.01 32.56 12.26
C THR A 109 -22.01 33.59 12.80
N PRO A 110 -21.95 34.81 12.24
CA PRO A 110 -21.18 35.89 12.84
C PRO A 110 -21.96 36.35 14.07
N ALA A 111 -21.71 35.74 15.21
CA ALA A 111 -22.21 36.21 16.49
C ALA A 111 -21.00 36.31 17.42
N SER A 112 -20.52 37.55 17.51
CA SER A 112 -19.96 38.21 18.68
C SER A 112 -19.82 37.37 19.95
N ASP A 113 -18.59 37.43 20.47
CA ASP A 113 -18.20 37.22 21.85
C ASP A 113 -18.29 35.78 22.37
N GLU A 114 -17.14 35.10 22.38
CA GLU A 114 -16.55 34.48 23.59
C GLU A 114 -15.20 33.83 23.23
N GLU A 115 -14.15 34.40 23.82
CA GLU A 115 -12.78 33.90 23.85
C GLU A 115 -12.64 32.74 24.84
N GLU A 116 -11.59 31.93 24.63
CA GLU A 116 -11.10 30.78 25.40
C GLU A 116 -11.68 29.41 24.98
N SER A 117 -10.89 28.40 24.60
CA SER A 117 -9.45 28.23 24.57
C SER A 117 -9.14 27.03 23.67
N SER A 118 -8.49 27.29 22.56
CA SER A 118 -7.76 26.31 21.78
C SER A 118 -6.72 27.11 21.03
N GLU A 119 -5.44 26.83 21.29
CA GLU A 119 -4.30 27.39 20.57
C GLU A 119 -4.63 27.42 19.07
N SER A 120 -4.99 28.61 18.56
CA SER A 120 -5.31 28.76 17.15
C SER A 120 -4.05 28.42 16.38
N ALA A 121 -4.16 27.62 15.32
CA ALA A 121 -3.05 27.30 14.44
C ALA A 121 -2.31 28.57 13.98
N HIS A 122 -3.03 29.69 13.89
CA HIS A 122 -2.47 31.01 13.62
C HIS A 122 -1.49 31.49 14.70
N ASP A 123 -1.82 31.32 15.98
CA ASP A 123 -0.99 31.74 17.10
C ASP A 123 0.29 30.90 17.21
N TYR A 124 0.18 29.59 16.96
CA TYR A 124 1.32 28.69 16.84
C TYR A 124 2.28 29.13 15.71
N ILE A 125 1.73 29.47 14.54
CA ILE A 125 2.52 29.92 13.37
C ILE A 125 3.18 31.27 13.66
N GLN A 126 2.44 32.24 14.21
CA GLN A 126 2.96 33.56 14.59
C GLN A 126 4.11 33.45 15.60
N ARG A 127 3.95 32.61 16.63
CA ARG A 127 4.96 32.37 17.66
C ARG A 127 6.22 31.71 17.09
N THR A 128 6.06 30.78 16.15
CA THR A 128 7.18 30.11 15.49
C THR A 128 7.96 31.06 14.59
N LEU A 129 7.28 31.91 13.82
CA LEU A 129 7.91 32.88 12.93
C LEU A 129 8.61 34.03 13.70
N ARG A 130 8.13 34.37 14.90
CA ARG A 130 8.77 35.37 15.76
C ARG A 130 10.03 34.87 16.46
N ARG A 131 10.23 33.55 16.58
CA ARG A 131 11.51 33.00 17.01
C ARG A 131 12.51 33.18 15.87
N GLN A 132 13.40 34.17 16.01
CA GLN A 132 14.59 34.23 15.15
C GLN A 132 15.28 32.85 15.19
N PRO A 133 15.68 32.27 14.05
CA PRO A 133 16.43 31.03 14.06
C PRO A 133 17.67 31.26 14.91
N SER A 134 17.81 30.51 16.01
CA SER A 134 19.06 30.48 16.74
C SER A 134 20.13 30.15 15.73
N THR A 135 21.06 31.07 15.48
CA THR A 135 22.25 30.79 14.69
C THR A 135 22.85 29.51 15.27
N ILE A 136 22.84 28.43 14.47
CA ILE A 136 23.52 27.19 14.83
C ILE A 136 24.98 27.61 15.04
N ARG A 137 25.41 27.68 16.29
CA ARG A 137 26.81 27.95 16.61
C ARG A 137 27.55 26.69 16.20
N GLU A 138 28.11 26.69 14.99
CA GLU A 138 29.04 25.67 14.54
C GLU A 138 30.20 25.66 15.52
N LYS A 139 30.20 24.69 16.44
CA LYS A 139 31.41 24.31 17.14
C LYS A 139 32.22 23.51 16.11
N PRO A 140 33.42 23.95 15.70
CA PRO A 140 34.25 23.12 14.84
C PRO A 140 34.50 21.81 15.57
N MET A 141 33.99 20.73 14.99
CA MET A 141 34.11 19.39 15.55
C MET A 141 35.55 18.92 15.30
N VAL A 142 36.36 18.89 16.35
CA VAL A 142 37.71 18.32 16.29
C VAL A 142 37.55 16.80 16.20
N PHE A 143 37.76 16.23 15.01
CA PHE A 143 37.87 14.79 14.84
C PHE A 143 39.21 14.32 15.42
N ASN A 144 39.23 13.92 16.68
CA ASN A 144 40.26 12.99 17.13
C ASN A 144 39.90 11.60 16.61
N ALA A 145 40.63 11.18 15.58
CA ALA A 145 40.55 9.87 14.98
C ALA A 145 41.04 8.80 15.96
N ALA A 146 40.10 8.11 16.60
CA ALA A 146 40.20 6.70 17.00
C ALA A 146 38.85 6.24 17.57
N MET A 147 37.85 6.04 16.71
CA MET A 147 36.73 5.17 17.08
C MET A 147 37.14 3.72 16.82
N PRO A 148 36.92 2.78 17.76
CA PRO A 148 37.06 1.36 17.46
C PRO A 148 36.06 1.01 16.34
N ALA A 149 36.54 0.31 15.32
CA ALA A 149 35.71 -0.13 14.21
C ALA A 149 34.45 -0.83 14.74
N PRO A 150 33.25 -0.54 14.21
CA PRO A 150 32.06 -1.30 14.56
C PRO A 150 32.36 -2.77 14.28
N ARG A 151 32.15 -3.65 15.27
CA ARG A 151 32.20 -5.09 15.04
C ARG A 151 31.20 -5.40 13.95
N SER A 152 31.67 -5.89 12.81
CA SER A 152 30.83 -6.39 11.73
C SER A 152 29.94 -7.48 12.32
N ALA A 153 28.64 -7.19 12.48
CA ALA A 153 27.66 -8.25 12.63
C ALA A 153 27.75 -9.14 11.37
N PRO A 154 27.60 -10.47 11.48
CA PRO A 154 27.53 -11.31 10.30
C PRO A 154 26.31 -10.86 9.48
N GLU A 155 26.55 -10.27 8.31
CA GLU A 155 25.49 -9.89 7.37
C GLU A 155 24.70 -11.15 7.01
N PRO A 156 23.38 -11.20 7.23
CA PRO A 156 22.56 -12.27 6.69
C PRO A 156 22.68 -12.20 5.16
N ALA A 157 23.07 -13.32 4.53
CA ALA A 157 23.34 -13.46 3.10
C ALA A 157 22.47 -12.53 2.24
N ALA A 158 23.06 -11.43 1.78
CA ALA A 158 22.37 -10.33 1.15
C ALA A 158 21.66 -10.79 -0.13
N GLU A 159 20.36 -10.56 -0.19
CA GLU A 159 19.58 -10.78 -1.39
C GLU A 159 20.02 -9.77 -2.47
N SER A 160 20.76 -10.22 -3.47
CA SER A 160 21.26 -9.37 -4.55
C SER A 160 20.39 -9.49 -5.80
N TRP A 161 20.21 -8.39 -6.53
CA TRP A 161 19.57 -8.40 -7.86
C TRP A 161 20.64 -8.59 -8.94
N GLN A 162 20.48 -9.61 -9.78
CA GLN A 162 21.32 -9.85 -10.96
C GLN A 162 20.58 -9.40 -12.22
N ARG A 163 21.22 -8.57 -13.02
CA ARG A 163 20.74 -8.13 -14.33
C ARG A 163 21.29 -9.03 -15.44
N VAL A 164 20.45 -9.39 -16.40
CA VAL A 164 20.80 -10.16 -17.59
C VAL A 164 20.22 -9.47 -18.82
N ASP A 165 21.09 -8.94 -19.69
CA ASP A 165 20.66 -8.30 -20.94
C ASP A 165 20.21 -9.35 -21.94
N LEU A 166 18.98 -9.26 -22.46
CA LEU A 166 18.41 -10.23 -23.40
C LEU A 166 18.56 -9.80 -24.86
N ALA A 167 18.36 -8.51 -25.16
CA ALA A 167 18.48 -7.88 -26.47
C ALA A 167 18.70 -6.36 -26.31
N PRO A 168 19.05 -5.59 -27.36
CA PRO A 168 19.18 -4.14 -27.25
C PRO A 168 17.91 -3.50 -26.67
N GLY A 169 18.01 -2.89 -25.48
CA GLY A 169 16.89 -2.27 -24.77
C GLY A 169 16.01 -3.23 -23.95
N VAL A 170 16.35 -4.52 -23.84
CA VAL A 170 15.58 -5.51 -23.05
C VAL A 170 16.47 -6.20 -22.02
N GLU A 171 16.14 -6.03 -20.73
CA GLU A 171 16.87 -6.59 -19.59
C GLU A 171 15.96 -7.48 -18.71
N LEU A 172 16.52 -8.55 -18.13
CA LEU A 172 15.87 -9.42 -17.14
C LEU A 172 16.55 -9.27 -15.78
N ASN A 173 15.78 -8.95 -14.73
CA ASN A 173 16.27 -8.81 -13.37
C ASN A 173 15.87 -10.03 -12.53
N ILE A 174 16.86 -10.71 -11.92
CA ILE A 174 16.71 -11.97 -11.18
C ILE A 174 17.19 -11.73 -9.74
N ARG A 175 16.34 -11.97 -8.74
CA ARG A 175 16.72 -11.89 -7.31
C ARG A 175 17.52 -13.13 -6.89
N GLN A 176 18.57 -12.97 -6.09
CA GLN A 176 19.38 -14.05 -5.53
C GLN A 176 19.23 -14.14 -4.00
N PRO A 177 19.54 -15.30 -3.38
CA PRO A 177 19.89 -16.58 -4.01
C PRO A 177 18.67 -17.33 -4.55
N GLN A 178 18.82 -17.99 -5.70
CA GLN A 178 17.79 -18.87 -6.27
C GLN A 178 18.11 -20.35 -6.00
N PRO A 179 17.10 -21.20 -5.69
CA PRO A 179 17.26 -22.64 -5.61
C PRO A 179 17.86 -23.22 -6.90
N GLN A 180 18.67 -24.27 -6.81
CA GLN A 180 19.34 -24.87 -7.97
C GLN A 180 18.35 -25.32 -9.06
N SER A 181 17.17 -25.81 -8.68
CA SER A 181 16.08 -26.16 -9.60
C SER A 181 15.51 -24.97 -10.36
N MET A 182 15.53 -23.78 -9.77
CA MET A 182 15.11 -22.54 -10.43
C MET A 182 16.17 -22.03 -11.40
N ARG A 183 17.46 -22.22 -11.09
CA ARG A 183 18.57 -21.80 -11.97
C ARG A 183 18.50 -22.48 -13.35
N VAL A 184 18.16 -23.77 -13.40
CA VAL A 184 18.01 -24.53 -14.65
C VAL A 184 16.88 -23.94 -15.50
N LYS A 185 15.71 -23.70 -14.89
CA LYS A 185 14.56 -23.10 -15.59
C LYS A 185 14.83 -21.66 -16.05
N LEU A 186 15.56 -20.87 -15.24
CA LEU A 186 15.97 -19.52 -15.60
C LEU A 186 16.88 -19.51 -16.84
N ALA A 187 17.80 -20.47 -16.95
CA ALA A 187 18.64 -20.60 -18.14
C ALA A 187 17.80 -20.87 -19.40
N GLU A 188 16.81 -21.77 -19.34
CA GLU A 188 15.90 -22.04 -20.45
C GLU A 188 15.08 -20.81 -20.86
N VAL A 189 14.58 -20.04 -19.87
CA VAL A 189 13.82 -18.80 -20.13
C VAL A 189 14.70 -17.73 -20.78
N ILE A 190 15.94 -17.56 -20.31
CA ILE A 190 16.89 -16.61 -20.90
C ILE A 190 17.18 -16.98 -22.36
N GLU A 191 17.44 -18.26 -22.64
CA GLU A 191 17.70 -18.74 -24.00
C GLU A 191 16.50 -18.54 -24.94
N LEU A 192 15.30 -18.91 -24.49
CA LEU A 192 14.08 -18.70 -25.27
C LEU A 192 13.82 -17.21 -25.53
N ALA A 193 14.00 -16.36 -24.52
CA ALA A 193 13.80 -14.92 -24.65
C ALA A 193 14.80 -14.30 -25.63
N ARG A 194 16.09 -14.69 -25.57
CA ARG A 194 17.10 -14.26 -26.56
C ARG A 194 16.72 -14.69 -27.98
N LYS A 195 16.21 -15.91 -28.15
CA LYS A 195 15.81 -16.44 -29.47
C LYS A 195 14.60 -15.71 -30.06
N ILE A 196 13.66 -15.28 -29.22
CA ILE A 196 12.49 -14.50 -29.66
C ILE A 196 12.90 -13.08 -30.04
N LEU A 197 13.74 -12.45 -29.22
CA LEU A 197 14.13 -11.04 -29.37
C LEU A 197 15.23 -10.81 -30.42
N SER A 198 15.77 -11.87 -31.03
CA SER A 198 16.76 -11.81 -32.10
C SER A 198 16.19 -12.08 -33.51
N ARG A 199 14.86 -12.19 -33.63
CA ARG A 199 14.14 -12.22 -34.93
C ARG A 199 13.69 -10.83 -35.33
#